data_AF-A0A9D8D675-F1
#
_entry.id   AF-A0A9D8D675-F1
#
_cell.length_a   1.000
_cell.length_b   1.000
_cell.length_c   1.000
_cell.angle_alpha   90.00
_cell.angle_beta   90.00
_cell.angle_gamma   90.00
#
_symmetry.space_group_name_H-M   'P 1'
#
loop_
_entity.id
_entity.type
_entity.pdbx_description
1 polymer ?
#
loop_
_entity_poly.entity_id
_entity_poly.type
_entity_poly.pdbx_seq_one_letter_code
_entity_poly.pdbx_strand_id
1 'polypeptide(L)'
;MTDELTESALRYHRLPRPGKTEVVPTKPLATQRDLSLAYSPGVAAACNEIVRDPATAAELTGRANLVAVVTNGTAVLGLGAIGPLAAKPVMEGKGVLFKKFAGIDVFDIELAETDQERLVEVVAALEPTFGGINLEDIKAPECFYVEQKLRERLSIPVFHDDQHGTAIIVGAAVLNGLSLVGKDIAKVKLVVSGAGAAALSCLGLLEKLGLPRDNMWVTDIKGVVWKGRTELMDPWKERYARDTSARSLGEVIERADIFLGLSAGGVLKKDMAARMAAKPLILALANPDPEITPEEVAHVRSDAIVATGRSDYPNQVNNVLCFPYIFRGALDVGARTVNDDMKIACVRALAALAHKEPSEVVARAFGSQTGGFGAEQIIPKPFDPRLIVELAPAVARAAMDSGVASRPIADFEAYRQQLSQFVFKSGLVMRPVFEQARRRPKRVIFSAGEDDRVLRAVQIILDEGVAEPVLIGRPEVVRRRAERLGLRFQPGVDAVLIDPSNDP
;
A
#
# COMPACT_ATOMS: atom_id res chain seq x y z
N MET A 1 8.64 8.17 23.30
CA MET A 1 7.83 8.26 22.05
C MET A 1 7.33 6.90 21.56
N THR A 2 7.98 5.77 21.87
CA THR A 2 7.55 4.41 21.43
C THR A 2 6.30 3.87 22.15
N ASP A 3 6.06 4.25 23.41
CA ASP A 3 4.92 3.72 24.18
C ASP A 3 3.56 4.29 23.75
N GLU A 4 3.47 5.61 23.50
CA GLU A 4 2.20 6.26 23.12
C GLU A 4 1.69 5.81 21.75
N LEU A 5 2.59 5.64 20.76
CA LEU A 5 2.22 5.15 19.44
C LEU A 5 1.74 3.70 19.51
N THR A 6 2.43 2.86 20.28
CA THR A 6 2.08 1.45 20.48
C THR A 6 0.72 1.33 21.16
N GLU A 7 0.49 2.07 22.24
CA GLU A 7 -0.80 2.06 22.94
C GLU A 7 -1.93 2.57 22.04
N SER A 8 -1.67 3.64 21.27
CA SER A 8 -2.62 4.19 20.30
C SER A 8 -2.99 3.18 19.22
N ALA A 9 -2.02 2.44 18.68
CA ALA A 9 -2.25 1.40 17.69
C ALA A 9 -3.08 0.24 18.28
N LEU A 10 -2.70 -0.27 19.46
CA LEU A 10 -3.47 -1.33 20.13
C LEU A 10 -4.92 -0.91 20.43
N ARG A 11 -5.10 0.35 20.82
CA ARG A 11 -6.41 0.94 21.08
C ARG A 11 -7.24 1.07 19.82
N TYR A 12 -6.62 1.51 18.71
CA TYR A 12 -7.24 1.58 17.38
C TYR A 12 -7.75 0.20 16.92
N HIS A 13 -7.03 -0.89 17.23
CA HIS A 13 -7.44 -2.25 16.88
C HIS A 13 -8.51 -2.86 17.79
N ARG A 14 -8.70 -2.34 19.02
CA ARG A 14 -9.62 -2.92 20.02
C ARG A 14 -10.97 -2.22 20.08
N LEU A 15 -11.03 -0.93 19.79
CA LEU A 15 -12.17 -0.07 20.10
C LEU A 15 -12.71 0.64 18.86
N PRO A 16 -14.05 0.88 18.80
CA PRO A 16 -15.07 0.44 19.75
C PRO A 16 -15.42 -1.05 19.61
N ARG A 17 -14.98 -1.69 18.54
CA ARG A 17 -15.11 -3.13 18.26
C ARG A 17 -13.75 -3.63 17.77
N PRO A 18 -13.32 -4.86 18.12
CA PRO A 18 -12.08 -5.41 17.61
C PRO A 18 -12.08 -5.60 16.08
N GLY A 19 -10.91 -5.41 15.47
CA GLY A 19 -10.69 -5.58 14.03
C GLY A 19 -10.95 -4.31 13.23
N LYS A 20 -10.58 -4.32 11.95
CA LYS A 20 -10.68 -3.15 11.06
C LYS A 20 -11.67 -3.31 9.91
N THR A 21 -12.26 -4.49 9.76
CA THR A 21 -13.16 -4.84 8.66
C THR A 21 -14.51 -5.32 9.19
N GLU A 22 -15.56 -5.11 8.40
CA GLU A 22 -16.90 -5.64 8.64
C GLU A 22 -17.58 -6.00 7.31
N VAL A 23 -18.51 -6.95 7.35
CA VAL A 23 -19.32 -7.34 6.18
C VAL A 23 -20.68 -6.68 6.30
N VAL A 24 -21.02 -5.84 5.32
CA VAL A 24 -22.29 -5.09 5.29
C VAL A 24 -23.06 -5.45 4.01
N PRO A 25 -24.36 -5.79 4.10
CA PRO A 25 -25.19 -6.00 2.93
C PRO A 25 -25.25 -4.74 2.04
N THR A 26 -25.16 -4.93 0.72
CA THR A 26 -25.22 -3.83 -0.26
C THR A 26 -26.63 -3.53 -0.76
N LYS A 27 -27.59 -4.43 -0.47
CA LYS A 27 -29.00 -4.30 -0.86
C LYS A 27 -29.88 -4.14 0.39
N PRO A 28 -30.99 -3.39 0.32
CA PRO A 28 -31.95 -3.32 1.42
C PRO A 28 -32.47 -4.71 1.80
N LEU A 29 -32.73 -4.91 3.10
CA LEU A 29 -33.33 -6.13 3.64
C LEU A 29 -34.34 -5.76 4.73
N ALA A 30 -35.32 -4.92 4.39
CA ALA A 30 -36.27 -4.36 5.36
C ALA A 30 -37.68 -4.96 5.22
N THR A 31 -38.00 -5.57 4.08
CA THR A 31 -39.35 -6.07 3.76
C THR A 31 -39.35 -7.56 3.40
N GLN A 32 -40.53 -8.17 3.42
CA GLN A 32 -40.71 -9.56 2.95
C GLN A 32 -40.34 -9.72 1.47
N ARG A 33 -40.58 -8.67 0.66
CA ARG A 33 -40.14 -8.64 -0.74
C ARG A 33 -38.62 -8.62 -0.85
N ASP A 34 -37.94 -7.84 -0.01
CA ASP A 34 -36.47 -7.83 -0.01
C ASP A 34 -35.91 -9.21 0.37
N LEU A 35 -36.50 -9.86 1.38
CA LEU A 35 -36.11 -11.22 1.79
C LEU A 35 -36.32 -12.24 0.67
N SER A 36 -37.45 -12.18 -0.04
CA SER A 36 -37.74 -13.11 -1.14
C SER A 36 -36.86 -12.89 -2.38
N LEU A 37 -36.30 -11.69 -2.56
CA LEU A 37 -35.33 -11.39 -3.61
C LEU A 37 -33.90 -11.75 -3.20
N ALA A 38 -33.51 -11.45 -1.97
CA ALA A 38 -32.17 -11.72 -1.43
C ALA A 38 -31.93 -13.21 -1.18
N TYR A 39 -32.99 -13.97 -0.90
CA TYR A 39 -32.92 -15.39 -0.61
C TYR A 39 -34.05 -16.16 -1.31
N SER A 40 -34.50 -17.26 -0.74
CA SER A 40 -35.55 -18.09 -1.32
C SER A 40 -36.90 -17.36 -1.39
N PRO A 41 -37.64 -17.48 -2.51
CA PRO A 41 -37.29 -18.26 -3.71
C PRO A 41 -36.49 -17.49 -4.79
N GLY A 42 -36.36 -16.17 -4.70
CA GLY A 42 -35.84 -15.31 -5.78
C GLY A 42 -34.35 -15.54 -6.13
N VAL A 43 -33.51 -15.89 -5.15
CA VAL A 43 -32.08 -16.16 -5.36
C VAL A 43 -31.84 -17.27 -6.40
N ALA A 44 -32.79 -18.20 -6.57
CA ALA A 44 -32.70 -19.26 -7.56
C ALA A 44 -32.59 -18.74 -9.00
N ALA A 45 -33.15 -17.56 -9.31
CA ALA A 45 -33.03 -16.94 -10.63
C ALA A 45 -31.57 -16.61 -10.97
N ALA A 46 -30.83 -16.01 -10.02
CA ALA A 46 -29.42 -15.72 -10.20
C ALA A 46 -28.57 -17.00 -10.30
N CYS A 47 -28.86 -18.02 -9.48
CA CYS A 47 -28.17 -19.31 -9.56
C CYS A 47 -28.38 -19.98 -10.93
N ASN A 48 -29.61 -20.03 -11.43
CA ASN A 48 -29.92 -20.65 -12.72
C ASN A 48 -29.27 -19.89 -13.89
N GLU A 49 -29.12 -18.57 -13.80
CA GLU A 49 -28.43 -17.78 -14.82
C GLU A 49 -26.92 -18.07 -14.83
N ILE A 50 -26.29 -18.20 -13.67
CA ILE A 50 -24.87 -18.60 -13.57
C ILE A 50 -24.66 -20.04 -14.08
N VAL A 51 -25.62 -20.94 -13.89
CA VAL A 51 -25.58 -22.30 -14.47
C VAL A 51 -25.63 -22.25 -16.00
N ARG A 52 -26.38 -21.31 -16.59
CA ARG A 52 -26.47 -21.13 -18.05
C ARG A 52 -25.22 -20.49 -18.63
N ASP A 53 -24.73 -19.43 -17.98
CA ASP A 53 -23.50 -18.73 -18.34
C ASP A 53 -22.70 -18.36 -17.08
N PRO A 54 -21.62 -19.11 -16.78
CA PRO A 54 -20.77 -18.83 -15.62
C PRO A 54 -20.17 -17.42 -15.59
N ALA A 55 -20.05 -16.73 -16.74
CA ALA A 55 -19.50 -15.38 -16.79
C ALA A 55 -20.41 -14.36 -16.08
N THR A 56 -21.72 -14.61 -16.04
CA THR A 56 -22.72 -13.75 -15.36
C THR A 56 -22.51 -13.68 -13.84
N ALA A 57 -21.70 -14.57 -13.26
CA ALA A 57 -21.30 -14.47 -11.85
C ALA A 57 -20.60 -13.13 -11.55
N ALA A 58 -19.95 -12.51 -12.54
CA ALA A 58 -19.35 -11.18 -12.42
C ALA A 58 -20.40 -10.06 -12.23
N GLU A 59 -21.63 -10.25 -12.71
CA GLU A 59 -22.70 -9.26 -12.70
C GLU A 59 -23.72 -9.51 -11.58
N LEU A 60 -23.96 -10.79 -11.28
CA LEU A 60 -24.98 -11.25 -10.34
C LEU A 60 -24.46 -11.45 -8.91
N THR A 61 -23.15 -11.31 -8.69
CA THR A 61 -22.51 -11.48 -7.38
C THR A 61 -21.47 -10.38 -7.12
N GLY A 62 -20.92 -10.33 -5.90
CA GLY A 62 -19.81 -9.44 -5.56
C GLY A 62 -18.46 -9.85 -6.15
N ARG A 63 -18.35 -11.02 -6.79
CA ARG A 63 -17.08 -11.65 -7.19
C ARG A 63 -16.17 -10.73 -8.00
N ALA A 64 -16.73 -10.01 -8.98
CA ALA A 64 -15.92 -9.16 -9.86
C ALA A 64 -15.21 -7.99 -9.15
N ASN A 65 -15.65 -7.63 -7.94
CA ASN A 65 -15.04 -6.58 -7.12
C ASN A 65 -14.34 -7.11 -5.85
N LEU A 66 -14.33 -8.44 -5.65
CA LEU A 66 -13.86 -9.07 -4.42
C LEU A 66 -12.45 -9.66 -4.61
N VAL A 67 -11.51 -9.23 -3.79
CA VAL A 67 -10.13 -9.73 -3.78
C VAL A 67 -9.86 -10.53 -2.50
N ALA A 68 -9.18 -11.67 -2.64
CA ALA A 68 -8.61 -12.37 -1.49
C ALA A 68 -7.24 -11.78 -1.17
N VAL A 69 -7.03 -11.27 0.05
CA VAL A 69 -5.68 -11.00 0.55
C VAL A 69 -5.23 -12.25 1.29
N VAL A 70 -4.32 -13.01 0.69
CA VAL A 70 -3.92 -14.34 1.17
C VAL A 70 -2.51 -14.30 1.74
N THR A 71 -2.34 -14.83 2.95
CA THR A 71 -1.02 -15.02 3.57
C THR A 71 -0.97 -16.34 4.33
N ASN A 72 0.25 -16.84 4.60
CA ASN A 72 0.48 -17.85 5.62
C ASN A 72 1.29 -17.32 6.83
N GLY A 73 1.57 -16.02 6.86
CA GLY A 73 2.25 -15.35 7.97
C GLY A 73 3.73 -15.74 8.13
N THR A 74 4.40 -16.15 7.05
CA THR A 74 5.80 -16.61 7.08
C THR A 74 6.82 -15.48 6.86
N ALA A 75 6.40 -14.30 6.41
CA ALA A 75 7.27 -13.15 6.20
C ALA A 75 6.56 -11.82 6.50
N VAL A 76 5.91 -11.71 7.67
CA VAL A 76 5.10 -10.53 8.01
C VAL A 76 5.97 -9.33 8.30
N LEU A 77 5.96 -8.32 7.42
CA LEU A 77 6.75 -7.09 7.58
C LEU A 77 8.24 -7.41 7.89
N GLY A 78 8.85 -6.69 8.84
CA GLY A 78 10.16 -7.02 9.41
C GLY A 78 10.12 -8.01 10.57
N LEU A 79 8.97 -8.61 10.89
CA LEU A 79 8.78 -9.51 12.03
C LEU A 79 9.08 -10.98 11.70
N GLY A 80 9.08 -11.33 10.41
CA GLY A 80 9.36 -12.68 9.94
C GLY A 80 8.19 -13.65 10.10
N ALA A 81 8.50 -14.91 10.42
CA ALA A 81 7.52 -15.98 10.49
C ALA A 81 6.77 -16.00 11.83
N ILE A 82 5.82 -15.08 11.99
CA ILE A 82 4.99 -14.94 13.21
C ILE A 82 3.67 -15.74 13.14
N GLY A 83 3.40 -16.37 12.00
CA GLY A 83 2.24 -17.23 11.78
C GLY A 83 0.96 -16.46 11.39
N PRO A 84 -0.07 -17.20 10.92
CA PRO A 84 -1.27 -16.61 10.30
C PRO A 84 -2.07 -15.71 11.24
N LEU A 85 -2.26 -16.11 12.51
CA LEU A 85 -3.05 -15.30 13.46
C LEU A 85 -2.42 -13.93 13.73
N ALA A 86 -1.09 -13.88 13.84
CA ALA A 86 -0.38 -12.64 14.09
C ALA A 86 -0.25 -11.78 12.81
N ALA A 87 -0.40 -12.38 11.62
CA ALA A 87 -0.46 -11.68 10.34
C ALA A 87 -1.81 -10.96 10.12
N LYS A 88 -2.90 -11.46 10.73
CA LYS A 88 -4.26 -10.95 10.52
C LYS A 88 -4.42 -9.43 10.61
N PRO A 89 -3.86 -8.73 11.62
CA PRO A 89 -3.94 -7.27 11.66
C PRO A 89 -3.34 -6.60 10.43
N VAL A 90 -2.30 -7.14 9.82
CA VAL A 90 -1.70 -6.60 8.59
C VAL A 90 -2.64 -6.81 7.40
N MET A 91 -3.21 -8.02 7.27
CA MET A 91 -4.11 -8.38 6.18
C MET A 91 -5.42 -7.58 6.20
N GLU A 92 -6.05 -7.42 7.37
CA GLU A 92 -7.19 -6.51 7.54
C GLU A 92 -6.82 -5.08 7.11
N GLY A 93 -5.58 -4.66 7.39
CA GLY A 93 -5.05 -3.37 6.96
C GLY A 93 -5.03 -3.23 5.45
N LYS A 94 -4.52 -4.23 4.73
CA LYS A 94 -4.56 -4.27 3.26
C LYS A 94 -5.99 -4.17 2.74
N GLY A 95 -6.94 -4.88 3.37
CA GLY A 95 -8.37 -4.77 3.05
C GLY A 95 -8.91 -3.35 3.16
N VAL A 96 -8.62 -2.65 4.26
CA VAL A 96 -8.99 -1.24 4.44
C VAL A 96 -8.41 -0.35 3.33
N LEU A 97 -7.15 -0.56 2.95
CA LEU A 97 -6.48 0.22 1.92
C LEU A 97 -7.09 -0.03 0.53
N PHE A 98 -7.33 -1.29 0.15
CA PHE A 98 -8.06 -1.64 -1.09
C PHE A 98 -9.42 -0.95 -1.16
N LYS A 99 -10.20 -1.02 -0.07
CA LYS A 99 -11.53 -0.42 -0.02
C LYS A 99 -11.47 1.10 -0.10
N LYS A 100 -10.57 1.73 0.66
CA LYS A 100 -10.44 3.19 0.74
C LYS A 100 -9.94 3.80 -0.57
N PHE A 101 -8.92 3.22 -1.19
CA PHE A 101 -8.24 3.81 -2.35
C PHE A 101 -8.80 3.37 -3.69
N ALA A 102 -9.42 2.19 -3.78
CA ALA A 102 -9.89 1.63 -5.05
C ALA A 102 -11.34 1.11 -5.02
N GLY A 103 -12.03 1.20 -3.87
CA GLY A 103 -13.41 0.72 -3.74
C GLY A 103 -13.54 -0.80 -3.86
N ILE A 104 -12.42 -1.53 -3.74
CA ILE A 104 -12.34 -2.99 -3.87
C ILE A 104 -12.74 -3.62 -2.54
N ASP A 105 -13.61 -4.62 -2.60
CA ASP A 105 -13.99 -5.41 -1.44
C ASP A 105 -12.92 -6.49 -1.21
N VAL A 106 -12.63 -6.79 0.06
CA VAL A 106 -11.58 -7.73 0.41
C VAL A 106 -12.07 -8.70 1.48
N PHE A 107 -11.73 -9.97 1.32
CA PHE A 107 -11.57 -10.87 2.45
C PHE A 107 -10.10 -11.18 2.66
N ASP A 108 -9.63 -10.97 3.88
CA ASP A 108 -8.36 -11.45 4.36
C ASP A 108 -8.45 -12.96 4.70
N ILE A 109 -7.48 -13.73 4.21
CA ILE A 109 -7.44 -15.20 4.30
C ILE A 109 -6.06 -15.61 4.83
N GLU A 110 -5.97 -15.84 6.13
CA GLU A 110 -4.74 -16.32 6.78
C GLU A 110 -4.73 -17.85 6.87
N LEU A 111 -3.86 -18.49 6.10
CA LEU A 111 -3.77 -19.95 5.99
C LEU A 111 -2.70 -20.51 6.93
N ALA A 112 -3.08 -21.46 7.77
CA ALA A 112 -2.15 -22.22 8.61
C ALA A 112 -1.49 -23.37 7.82
N GLU A 113 -0.84 -23.04 6.70
CA GLU A 113 -0.19 -23.99 5.79
C GLU A 113 1.17 -23.45 5.32
N THR A 114 2.22 -24.25 5.50
CA THR A 114 3.60 -23.90 5.14
C THR A 114 4.13 -24.70 3.96
N ASP A 115 3.47 -25.80 3.59
CA ASP A 115 3.77 -26.52 2.36
C ASP A 115 3.26 -25.74 1.14
N GLN A 116 4.19 -25.42 0.23
CA GLN A 116 3.90 -24.57 -0.92
C GLN A 116 2.91 -25.20 -1.92
N GLU A 117 2.89 -26.53 -2.06
CA GLU A 117 1.96 -27.21 -2.97
C GLU A 117 0.54 -27.20 -2.38
N ARG A 118 0.41 -27.54 -1.09
CA ARG A 118 -0.87 -27.47 -0.38
C ARG A 118 -1.41 -26.05 -0.34
N LEU A 119 -0.54 -25.06 -0.15
CA LEU A 119 -0.94 -23.65 -0.21
C LEU A 119 -1.52 -23.30 -1.59
N VAL A 120 -0.88 -23.72 -2.67
CA VAL A 120 -1.40 -23.53 -4.05
C VAL A 120 -2.75 -24.22 -4.21
N GLU A 121 -2.92 -25.46 -3.75
CA GLU A 121 -4.20 -26.18 -3.86
C GLU A 121 -5.33 -25.46 -3.13
N VAL A 122 -5.10 -25.02 -1.89
CA VAL A 122 -6.11 -24.31 -1.08
C VAL A 122 -6.50 -23.01 -1.75
N VAL A 123 -5.54 -22.20 -2.18
CA VAL A 123 -5.83 -20.90 -2.82
C VAL A 123 -6.53 -21.09 -4.16
N ALA A 124 -6.14 -22.10 -4.94
CA ALA A 124 -6.79 -22.38 -6.21
C ALA A 124 -8.24 -22.84 -6.04
N ALA A 125 -8.53 -23.62 -5.00
CA ALA A 125 -9.90 -24.03 -4.70
C ALA A 125 -10.83 -22.86 -4.34
N LEU A 126 -10.28 -21.72 -3.90
CA LEU A 126 -11.03 -20.51 -3.57
C LEU A 126 -11.37 -19.63 -4.78
N GLU A 127 -10.81 -19.91 -5.97
CA GLU A 127 -11.03 -19.12 -7.18
C GLU A 127 -12.50 -18.76 -7.43
N PRO A 128 -13.49 -19.67 -7.27
CA PRO A 128 -14.91 -19.37 -7.52
C PRO A 128 -15.49 -18.19 -6.73
N THR A 129 -14.88 -17.81 -5.61
CA THR A 129 -15.35 -16.71 -4.75
C THR A 129 -14.82 -15.35 -5.19
N PHE A 130 -13.60 -15.33 -5.75
CA PHE A 130 -12.81 -14.10 -5.90
C PHE A 130 -12.69 -13.67 -7.36
N GLY A 131 -12.57 -12.36 -7.55
CA GLY A 131 -12.21 -11.72 -8.82
C GLY A 131 -10.71 -11.50 -8.96
N GLY A 132 -9.93 -11.66 -7.88
CA GLY A 132 -8.48 -11.59 -7.89
C GLY A 132 -7.87 -12.09 -6.57
N ILE A 133 -6.59 -12.48 -6.61
CA ILE A 133 -5.82 -12.96 -5.47
C ILE A 133 -4.62 -12.03 -5.25
N ASN A 134 -4.54 -11.40 -4.09
CA ASN A 134 -3.39 -10.67 -3.62
C ASN A 134 -2.62 -11.53 -2.62
N LEU A 135 -1.49 -12.10 -3.04
CA LEU A 135 -0.59 -12.84 -2.13
C LEU A 135 0.21 -11.84 -1.32
N GLU A 136 0.40 -12.12 -0.03
CA GLU A 136 1.16 -11.24 0.85
C GLU A 136 1.89 -11.93 2.00
N ASP A 137 3.04 -11.39 2.39
CA ASP A 137 3.83 -11.82 3.55
C ASP A 137 4.17 -13.33 3.52
N ILE A 138 4.44 -13.87 2.32
CA ILE A 138 4.90 -15.24 2.09
C ILE A 138 6.41 -15.22 1.87
N LYS A 139 7.16 -16.02 2.62
CA LYS A 139 8.63 -16.03 2.56
C LYS A 139 9.17 -16.46 1.19
N ALA A 140 10.35 -15.96 0.85
CA ALA A 140 11.16 -16.46 -0.25
C ALA A 140 11.98 -17.70 0.17
N PRO A 141 12.26 -18.64 -0.75
CA PRO A 141 11.89 -18.64 -2.17
C PRO A 141 10.48 -19.15 -2.49
N GLU A 142 9.74 -19.68 -1.51
CA GLU A 142 8.45 -20.35 -1.72
C GLU A 142 7.40 -19.45 -2.38
N CYS A 143 7.38 -18.16 -2.05
CA CYS A 143 6.47 -17.18 -2.66
C CYS A 143 6.56 -17.12 -4.19
N PHE A 144 7.74 -17.35 -4.79
CA PHE A 144 7.90 -17.38 -6.24
C PHE A 144 7.20 -18.59 -6.85
N TYR A 145 7.37 -19.76 -6.23
CA TYR A 145 6.72 -20.99 -6.69
C TYR A 145 5.20 -20.87 -6.56
N VAL A 146 4.71 -20.40 -5.41
CA VAL A 146 3.29 -20.23 -5.13
C VAL A 146 2.65 -19.27 -6.13
N GLU A 147 3.24 -18.09 -6.35
CA GLU A 147 2.71 -17.14 -7.33
C GLU A 147 2.72 -17.72 -8.74
N GLN A 148 3.83 -18.32 -9.18
CA GLN A 148 3.95 -18.88 -10.52
C GLN A 148 2.86 -19.93 -10.76
N LYS A 149 2.69 -20.89 -9.84
CA LYS A 149 1.71 -21.97 -9.97
C LYS A 149 0.28 -21.48 -9.95
N LEU A 150 -0.03 -20.49 -9.11
CA LEU A 150 -1.36 -19.88 -9.10
C LEU A 150 -1.64 -19.12 -10.40
N ARG A 151 -0.67 -18.38 -10.95
CA ARG A 151 -0.82 -17.70 -12.24
C ARG A 151 -1.01 -18.68 -13.41
N GLU A 152 -0.40 -19.86 -13.35
CA GLU A 152 -0.56 -20.92 -14.36
C GLU A 152 -1.95 -21.58 -14.31
N ARG A 153 -2.54 -21.68 -13.11
CA ARG A 153 -3.77 -22.45 -12.87
C ARG A 153 -5.04 -21.61 -12.88
N LEU A 154 -4.99 -20.38 -12.36
CA LEU A 154 -6.18 -19.55 -12.14
C LEU A 154 -6.53 -18.72 -13.37
N SER A 155 -7.82 -18.44 -13.54
CA SER A 155 -8.35 -17.56 -14.59
C SER A 155 -8.61 -16.12 -14.12
N ILE A 156 -8.13 -15.79 -12.92
CA ILE A 156 -8.23 -14.48 -12.26
C ILE A 156 -6.83 -13.92 -11.95
N PRO A 157 -6.66 -12.60 -11.83
CA PRO A 157 -5.38 -11.98 -11.56
C PRO A 157 -4.82 -12.44 -10.21
N VAL A 158 -3.60 -12.96 -10.24
CA VAL A 158 -2.78 -13.24 -9.05
C VAL A 158 -1.62 -12.24 -9.03
N PHE A 159 -1.45 -11.56 -7.90
CA PHE A 159 -0.41 -10.55 -7.70
C PHE A 159 0.16 -10.68 -6.30
N HIS A 160 1.49 -10.81 -6.20
CA HIS A 160 2.18 -10.72 -4.92
C HIS A 160 2.65 -9.29 -4.67
N ASP A 161 2.13 -8.63 -3.64
CA ASP A 161 2.37 -7.19 -3.43
C ASP A 161 3.80 -6.89 -2.98
N ASP A 162 4.34 -7.66 -2.02
CA ASP A 162 5.76 -7.52 -1.62
C ASP A 162 6.75 -7.64 -2.79
N GLN A 163 6.42 -8.46 -3.80
CA GLN A 163 7.24 -8.62 -4.99
C GLN A 163 7.01 -7.51 -6.00
N HIS A 164 5.82 -7.45 -6.57
CA HIS A 164 5.55 -6.64 -7.76
C HIS A 164 5.15 -5.21 -7.41
N GLY A 165 4.50 -4.99 -6.26
CA GLY A 165 4.16 -3.67 -5.76
C GLY A 165 5.42 -2.84 -5.52
N THR A 166 6.36 -3.40 -4.77
CA THR A 166 7.69 -2.81 -4.55
C THR A 166 8.41 -2.54 -5.88
N ALA A 167 8.44 -3.53 -6.78
CA ALA A 167 9.11 -3.39 -8.08
C ALA A 167 8.56 -2.25 -8.92
N ILE A 168 7.23 -2.07 -8.99
CA ILE A 168 6.59 -1.02 -9.77
C ILE A 168 6.98 0.36 -9.24
N ILE A 169 6.96 0.56 -7.93
CA ILE A 169 7.26 1.86 -7.33
C ILE A 169 8.76 2.16 -7.43
N VAL A 170 9.62 1.17 -7.21
CA VAL A 170 11.07 1.29 -7.46
C VAL A 170 11.34 1.62 -8.92
N GLY A 171 10.67 0.97 -9.87
CA GLY A 171 10.77 1.27 -11.29
C GLY A 171 10.42 2.73 -11.59
N ALA A 172 9.33 3.24 -11.03
CA ALA A 172 8.92 4.63 -11.22
C ALA A 172 9.92 5.61 -10.60
N ALA A 173 10.39 5.34 -9.38
CA ALA A 173 11.40 6.13 -8.68
C ALA A 173 12.73 6.15 -9.44
N VAL A 174 13.17 5.02 -10.00
CA VAL A 174 14.39 4.92 -10.81
C VAL A 174 14.24 5.72 -12.10
N LEU A 175 13.15 5.57 -12.86
CA LEU A 175 12.94 6.33 -14.10
C LEU A 175 12.97 7.84 -13.84
N ASN A 176 12.24 8.30 -12.82
CA ASN A 176 12.17 9.71 -12.49
C ASN A 176 13.48 10.24 -11.89
N GLY A 177 14.11 9.48 -10.99
CA GLY A 177 15.41 9.84 -10.41
C GLY A 177 16.50 9.98 -11.48
N LEU A 178 16.59 9.01 -12.39
CA LEU A 178 17.55 9.04 -13.51
C LEU A 178 17.28 10.19 -14.47
N SER A 179 16.01 10.45 -14.80
CA SER A 179 15.60 11.60 -15.60
C SER A 179 16.04 12.92 -14.96
N LEU A 180 15.82 13.06 -13.65
CA LEU A 180 16.18 14.27 -12.89
C LEU A 180 17.70 14.51 -12.83
N VAL A 181 18.50 13.45 -12.74
CA VAL A 181 19.97 13.57 -12.72
C VAL A 181 20.63 13.52 -14.10
N GLY A 182 19.85 13.30 -15.16
CA GLY A 182 20.32 13.25 -16.55
C GLY A 182 21.13 12.00 -16.88
N LYS A 183 20.78 10.83 -16.31
CA LYS A 183 21.48 9.55 -16.54
C LYS A 183 20.64 8.60 -17.39
N ASP A 184 21.32 7.87 -18.27
CA ASP A 184 20.73 6.84 -19.12
C ASP A 184 20.69 5.49 -18.39
N ILE A 185 19.51 4.90 -18.25
CA ILE A 185 19.31 3.60 -17.57
C ILE A 185 20.16 2.48 -18.18
N ALA A 186 20.51 2.57 -19.47
CA ALA A 186 21.37 1.58 -20.11
C ALA A 186 22.83 1.61 -19.62
N LYS A 187 23.26 2.71 -18.99
CA LYS A 187 24.67 2.97 -18.63
C LYS A 187 24.93 3.00 -17.14
N VAL A 188 23.89 2.99 -16.32
CA VAL A 188 24.02 3.10 -14.87
C VAL A 188 24.43 1.79 -14.22
N LYS A 189 25.27 1.87 -13.19
CA LYS A 189 25.59 0.75 -12.30
C LYS A 189 24.61 0.71 -11.13
N LEU A 190 23.92 -0.42 -10.98
CA LEU A 190 23.03 -0.70 -9.84
C LEU A 190 23.71 -1.65 -8.86
N VAL A 191 23.74 -1.28 -7.59
CA VAL A 191 24.18 -2.15 -6.49
C VAL A 191 23.00 -2.41 -5.56
N VAL A 192 22.75 -3.68 -5.29
CA VAL A 192 21.60 -4.13 -4.49
C VAL A 192 22.09 -4.75 -3.20
N SER A 193 21.49 -4.32 -2.09
CA SER A 193 21.58 -5.01 -0.80
C SER A 193 20.28 -5.77 -0.56
N GLY A 194 20.36 -7.10 -0.55
CA GLY A 194 19.21 -8.00 -0.46
C GLY A 194 19.02 -8.81 -1.74
N ALA A 195 18.66 -10.09 -1.57
CA ALA A 195 18.37 -11.00 -2.67
C ALA A 195 17.10 -11.84 -2.40
N GLY A 196 16.13 -11.24 -1.70
CA GLY A 196 14.81 -11.82 -1.43
C GLY A 196 13.79 -11.50 -2.53
N ALA A 197 12.51 -11.80 -2.24
CA ALA A 197 11.39 -11.67 -3.18
C ALA A 197 11.30 -10.29 -3.84
N ALA A 198 11.24 -9.24 -3.02
CA ALA A 198 11.16 -7.86 -3.47
C ALA A 198 12.37 -7.45 -4.34
N ALA A 199 13.59 -7.78 -3.91
CA ALA A 199 14.81 -7.41 -4.61
C ALA A 199 14.89 -8.04 -6.00
N LEU A 200 14.68 -9.36 -6.09
CA LEU A 200 14.75 -10.07 -7.37
C LEU A 200 13.63 -9.64 -8.34
N SER A 201 12.44 -9.32 -7.81
CA SER A 201 11.34 -8.74 -8.61
C SER A 201 11.67 -7.34 -9.13
N CYS A 202 12.23 -6.47 -8.29
CA CYS A 202 12.70 -5.14 -8.71
C CYS A 202 13.72 -5.25 -9.85
N LEU A 203 14.71 -6.13 -9.71
CA LEU A 203 15.74 -6.35 -10.74
C LEU A 203 15.13 -6.83 -12.06
N GLY A 204 14.18 -7.78 -12.00
CA GLY A 204 13.53 -8.31 -13.19
C GLY A 204 12.68 -7.27 -13.91
N LEU A 205 12.03 -6.37 -13.18
CA LEU A 205 11.28 -5.26 -13.78
C LEU A 205 12.20 -4.17 -14.33
N LEU A 206 13.28 -3.82 -13.62
CA LEU A 206 14.27 -2.86 -14.10
C LEU A 206 14.97 -3.35 -15.38
N GLU A 207 15.22 -4.66 -15.50
CA GLU A 207 15.72 -5.26 -16.75
C GLU A 207 14.78 -5.01 -17.92
N LYS A 208 13.47 -5.21 -17.73
CA LYS A 208 12.43 -4.93 -18.74
C LYS A 208 12.28 -3.45 -19.05
N LEU A 209 12.65 -2.58 -18.12
CA LEU A 209 12.69 -1.12 -18.30
C LEU A 209 13.98 -0.63 -18.99
N GLY A 210 14.94 -1.53 -19.26
CA GLY A 210 16.14 -1.24 -20.03
C GLY A 210 17.45 -1.20 -19.23
N LEU A 211 17.44 -1.53 -17.94
CA LEU A 211 18.67 -1.65 -17.15
C LEU A 211 19.39 -2.98 -17.52
N PRO A 212 20.61 -2.96 -18.08
CA PRO A 212 21.28 -4.18 -18.48
C PRO A 212 21.63 -5.03 -17.25
N ARG A 213 21.36 -6.33 -17.32
CA ARG A 213 21.67 -7.25 -16.23
C ARG A 213 23.15 -7.23 -15.83
N ASP A 214 24.05 -7.02 -16.79
CA ASP A 214 25.49 -6.93 -16.53
C ASP A 214 25.90 -5.75 -15.65
N ASN A 215 25.04 -4.73 -15.54
CA ASN A 215 25.25 -3.57 -14.69
C ASN A 215 24.66 -3.72 -13.27
N MET A 216 24.03 -4.86 -12.98
CA MET A 216 23.42 -5.15 -11.68
C MET A 216 24.35 -5.98 -10.82
N TRP A 217 24.65 -5.50 -9.62
CA TRP A 217 25.51 -6.15 -8.64
C TRP A 217 24.70 -6.48 -7.40
N VAL A 218 24.40 -7.76 -7.19
CA VAL A 218 23.55 -8.20 -6.08
C VAL A 218 24.39 -8.69 -4.92
N THR A 219 24.01 -8.30 -3.71
CA THR A 219 24.60 -8.79 -2.46
C THR A 219 23.51 -9.29 -1.52
N ASP A 220 23.80 -10.32 -0.73
CA ASP A 220 22.95 -10.77 0.36
C ASP A 220 23.77 -10.96 1.65
N ILE A 221 23.21 -11.64 2.64
CA ILE A 221 23.87 -11.86 3.94
C ILE A 221 25.18 -12.64 3.86
N LYS A 222 25.50 -13.30 2.73
CA LYS A 222 26.80 -13.97 2.49
C LYS A 222 27.70 -13.20 1.52
N GLY A 223 27.33 -11.97 1.20
CA GLY A 223 28.09 -11.09 0.33
C GLY A 223 27.62 -11.13 -1.12
N VAL A 224 28.53 -10.86 -2.04
CA VAL A 224 28.23 -10.75 -3.48
C VAL A 224 27.66 -12.07 -4.03
N VAL A 225 26.68 -11.96 -4.93
CA VAL A 225 26.20 -13.10 -5.73
C VAL A 225 27.17 -13.28 -6.90
N TRP A 226 28.09 -14.25 -6.79
CA TRP A 226 29.15 -14.51 -7.75
C TRP A 226 29.05 -15.92 -8.34
N LYS A 227 29.59 -16.12 -9.56
CA LYS A 227 29.53 -17.40 -10.28
C LYS A 227 30.33 -18.49 -9.56
N GLY A 228 29.68 -19.58 -9.15
CA GLY A 228 30.31 -20.68 -8.41
C GLY A 228 30.10 -20.59 -6.90
N ARG A 229 29.43 -19.55 -6.40
CA ARG A 229 28.89 -19.55 -5.04
C ARG A 229 27.82 -20.63 -4.92
N THR A 230 27.85 -21.41 -3.83
CA THR A 230 26.83 -22.44 -3.54
C THR A 230 25.91 -22.05 -2.37
N GLU A 231 26.40 -21.22 -1.45
CA GLU A 231 25.69 -20.88 -0.22
C GLU A 231 24.51 -19.93 -0.47
N LEU A 232 23.32 -20.31 -0.01
CA LEU A 232 22.06 -19.57 -0.16
C LEU A 232 21.76 -19.19 -1.62
N MET A 233 22.10 -20.05 -2.57
CA MET A 233 21.79 -19.85 -3.98
C MET A 233 20.52 -20.61 -4.37
N ASP A 234 19.72 -19.96 -5.19
CA ASP A 234 18.52 -20.50 -5.81
C ASP A 234 18.50 -20.08 -7.30
N PRO A 235 17.72 -20.77 -8.15
CA PRO A 235 17.65 -20.46 -9.58
C PRO A 235 17.25 -19.01 -9.93
N TRP A 236 16.49 -18.33 -9.06
CA TRP A 236 16.02 -16.96 -9.26
C TRP A 236 17.13 -15.96 -8.95
N LYS A 237 18.03 -16.29 -8.04
CA LYS A 237 19.21 -15.51 -7.68
C LYS A 237 20.39 -15.77 -8.62
N GLU A 238 20.58 -17.01 -9.07
CA GLU A 238 21.71 -17.44 -9.89
C GLU A 238 21.86 -16.65 -11.20
N ARG A 239 20.73 -16.26 -11.80
CA ARG A 239 20.68 -15.38 -12.99
C ARG A 239 21.40 -14.04 -12.81
N TYR A 240 21.61 -13.56 -11.59
CA TYR A 240 22.33 -12.32 -11.30
C TYR A 240 23.78 -12.55 -10.84
N ALA A 241 24.28 -13.78 -10.88
CA ALA A 241 25.64 -14.10 -10.48
C ALA A 241 26.68 -13.45 -11.42
N ARG A 242 27.62 -12.70 -10.84
CA ARG A 242 28.72 -12.05 -11.57
C ARG A 242 29.99 -12.90 -11.56
N ASP A 243 30.72 -12.86 -12.66
CA ASP A 243 32.10 -13.35 -12.69
C ASP A 243 33.01 -12.29 -12.08
N THR A 244 33.35 -12.45 -10.80
CA THR A 244 34.08 -11.43 -10.02
C THR A 244 34.78 -12.04 -8.81
N SER A 245 35.90 -11.42 -8.41
CA SER A 245 36.58 -11.70 -7.14
C SER A 245 35.99 -10.95 -5.95
N ALA A 246 35.08 -9.98 -6.17
CA ALA A 246 34.46 -9.22 -5.10
C ALA A 246 33.59 -10.11 -4.19
N ARG A 247 33.63 -9.87 -2.88
CA ARG A 247 32.91 -10.67 -1.87
C ARG A 247 32.02 -9.83 -0.96
N SER A 248 32.25 -8.54 -0.81
CA SER A 248 31.45 -7.68 0.07
C SER A 248 30.69 -6.57 -0.68
N LEU A 249 29.63 -6.03 -0.05
CA LEU A 249 28.92 -4.85 -0.54
C LEU A 249 29.86 -3.66 -0.75
N GLY A 250 30.79 -3.44 0.19
CA GLY A 250 31.75 -2.34 0.14
C GLY A 250 32.75 -2.42 -1.03
N GLU A 251 32.98 -3.61 -1.59
CA GLU A 251 33.83 -3.80 -2.77
C GLU A 251 33.10 -3.49 -4.09
N VAL A 252 31.78 -3.65 -4.12
CA VAL A 252 30.98 -3.42 -5.34
C VAL A 252 30.30 -2.06 -5.39
N ILE A 253 30.21 -1.32 -4.27
CA ILE A 253 29.52 -0.01 -4.20
C ILE A 253 30.23 1.12 -4.94
N GLU A 254 31.53 0.97 -5.21
CA GLU A 254 32.36 1.98 -5.88
C GLU A 254 31.72 2.44 -7.19
N ARG A 255 31.52 3.75 -7.35
CA ARG A 255 30.89 4.39 -8.53
C ARG A 255 29.50 3.82 -8.88
N ALA A 256 28.76 3.29 -7.91
CA ALA A 256 27.36 2.93 -8.13
C ALA A 256 26.53 4.20 -8.40
N ASP A 257 25.70 4.17 -9.44
CA ASP A 257 24.75 5.23 -9.74
C ASP A 257 23.45 5.07 -8.96
N ILE A 258 23.08 3.83 -8.69
CA ILE A 258 21.90 3.46 -7.93
C ILE A 258 22.29 2.49 -6.83
N PHE A 259 21.85 2.76 -5.61
CA PHE A 259 21.80 1.78 -4.53
C PHE A 259 20.34 1.40 -4.27
N LEU A 260 20.05 0.09 -4.26
CA LEU A 260 18.74 -0.46 -3.90
C LEU A 260 18.88 -1.35 -2.67
N GLY A 261 18.44 -0.85 -1.53
CA GLY A 261 18.36 -1.58 -0.28
C GLY A 261 16.97 -2.18 -0.08
N LEU A 262 16.91 -3.51 -0.01
CA LEU A 262 15.75 -4.32 0.32
C LEU A 262 16.20 -5.44 1.28
N SER A 263 16.84 -5.04 2.37
CA SER A 263 17.59 -5.91 3.27
C SER A 263 17.33 -5.62 4.74
N ALA A 264 18.28 -4.98 5.43
CA ALA A 264 18.25 -4.71 6.85
C ALA A 264 18.76 -3.30 7.15
N GLY A 265 18.35 -2.74 8.29
CA GLY A 265 18.75 -1.41 8.72
C GLY A 265 20.26 -1.26 8.91
N GLY A 266 20.79 -0.09 8.53
CA GLY A 266 22.19 0.27 8.74
C GLY A 266 23.22 -0.50 7.90
N VAL A 267 22.83 -1.22 6.86
CA VAL A 267 23.75 -1.98 5.99
C VAL A 267 24.61 -1.06 5.11
N LEU A 268 24.06 0.04 4.60
CA LEU A 268 24.81 0.99 3.78
C LEU A 268 25.52 2.00 4.71
N LYS A 269 26.85 1.96 4.75
CA LYS A 269 27.64 2.84 5.61
C LYS A 269 27.94 4.18 4.94
N LYS A 270 28.21 5.22 5.74
CA LYS A 270 28.53 6.58 5.26
C LYS A 270 29.73 6.60 4.29
N ASP A 271 30.78 5.82 4.57
CA ASP A 271 31.95 5.68 3.70
C ASP A 271 31.62 5.00 2.36
N MET A 272 30.65 4.09 2.34
CA MET A 272 30.17 3.45 1.12
C MET A 272 29.35 4.43 0.28
N ALA A 273 28.43 5.18 0.90
CA ALA A 273 27.64 6.21 0.23
C ALA A 273 28.51 7.34 -0.36
N ALA A 274 29.59 7.71 0.33
CA ALA A 274 30.58 8.68 -0.17
C ALA A 274 31.29 8.21 -1.46
N ARG A 275 31.47 6.90 -1.65
CA ARG A 275 32.17 6.28 -2.80
C ARG A 275 31.27 6.03 -4.02
N MET A 276 29.97 6.30 -3.92
CA MET A 276 29.03 6.20 -5.04
C MET A 276 29.31 7.26 -6.12
N ALA A 277 28.78 7.06 -7.33
CA ALA A 277 28.94 8.01 -8.44
C ALA A 277 28.34 9.40 -8.12
N ALA A 278 28.65 10.42 -8.93
CA ALA A 278 28.03 11.75 -8.81
C ALA A 278 26.50 11.66 -8.97
N LYS A 279 25.72 12.42 -8.19
CA LYS A 279 24.25 12.41 -8.15
C LYS A 279 23.64 10.99 -8.07
N PRO A 280 23.91 10.22 -7.00
CA PRO A 280 23.43 8.86 -6.88
C PRO A 280 21.97 8.86 -6.48
N LEU A 281 21.27 7.82 -6.90
CA LEU A 281 19.93 7.50 -6.41
C LEU A 281 20.06 6.42 -5.33
N ILE A 282 19.67 6.74 -4.10
CA ILE A 282 19.75 5.83 -2.96
C ILE A 282 18.32 5.47 -2.53
N LEU A 283 17.88 4.26 -2.84
CA LEU A 283 16.63 3.70 -2.35
C LEU A 283 16.92 2.80 -1.15
N ALA A 284 16.75 3.30 0.07
CA ALA A 284 16.98 2.55 1.32
C ALA A 284 15.63 2.13 1.93
N LEU A 285 15.14 0.96 1.52
CA LEU A 285 13.73 0.57 1.68
C LEU A 285 13.49 -0.44 2.81
N ALA A 286 14.50 -0.81 3.59
CA ALA A 286 14.29 -1.59 4.81
C ALA A 286 13.36 -0.86 5.80
N ASN A 287 12.53 -1.64 6.50
CA ASN A 287 11.61 -1.15 7.52
C ASN A 287 11.80 -1.93 8.84
N PRO A 288 11.60 -1.30 10.01
CA PRO A 288 11.29 0.12 10.21
C PRO A 288 12.49 1.05 10.02
N ASP A 289 13.70 0.52 10.10
CA ASP A 289 14.95 1.27 9.98
C ASP A 289 15.59 1.03 8.60
N PRO A 290 15.89 2.08 7.82
CA PRO A 290 16.44 1.95 6.47
C PRO A 290 17.92 1.52 6.49
N GLU A 291 18.43 1.05 5.34
CA GLU A 291 19.84 0.69 5.17
C GLU A 291 20.80 1.83 5.52
N ILE A 292 20.38 3.07 5.31
CA ILE A 292 21.02 4.33 5.72
C ILE A 292 19.92 5.39 5.86
N THR A 293 20.02 6.31 6.82
CA THR A 293 19.02 7.39 6.92
C THR A 293 19.33 8.55 5.97
N PRO A 294 18.33 9.34 5.54
CA PRO A 294 18.57 10.54 4.73
C PRO A 294 19.54 11.54 5.37
N GLU A 295 19.53 11.69 6.69
CA GLU A 295 20.47 12.55 7.43
C GLU A 295 21.90 12.03 7.29
N GLU A 296 22.09 10.72 7.43
CA GLU A 296 23.40 10.10 7.27
C GLU A 296 23.96 10.25 5.85
N VAL A 297 23.10 10.17 4.83
CA VAL A 297 23.47 10.47 3.44
C VAL A 297 23.84 11.94 3.29
N ALA A 298 23.02 12.87 3.80
CA ALA A 298 23.24 14.31 3.68
C ALA A 298 24.59 14.77 4.28
N HIS A 299 25.10 14.07 5.29
CA HIS A 299 26.42 14.32 5.87
C HIS A 299 27.59 14.03 4.92
N VAL A 300 27.42 13.12 3.96
CA VAL A 300 28.49 12.71 3.03
C VAL A 300 28.22 13.11 1.59
N ARG A 301 26.96 13.37 1.22
CA ARG A 301 26.51 13.67 -0.14
C ARG A 301 25.35 14.66 -0.12
N SER A 302 25.57 15.85 -0.67
CA SER A 302 24.52 16.87 -0.86
C SER A 302 23.78 16.75 -2.19
N ASP A 303 24.29 15.92 -3.11
CA ASP A 303 23.79 15.75 -4.48
C ASP A 303 22.99 14.45 -4.68
N ALA A 304 22.81 13.65 -3.62
CA ALA A 304 22.09 12.39 -3.66
C ALA A 304 20.57 12.61 -3.63
N ILE A 305 19.84 11.79 -4.39
CA ILE A 305 18.38 11.65 -4.25
C ILE A 305 18.14 10.44 -3.37
N VAL A 306 17.41 10.61 -2.28
CA VAL A 306 17.14 9.55 -1.31
C VAL A 306 15.66 9.22 -1.28
N ALA A 307 15.34 7.93 -1.30
CA ALA A 307 14.01 7.38 -1.13
C ALA A 307 14.02 6.32 -0.03
N THR A 308 12.96 6.26 0.79
CA THR A 308 12.84 5.29 1.88
C THR A 308 11.45 4.67 1.94
N GLY A 309 11.25 3.64 2.75
CA GLY A 309 9.91 3.09 3.03
C GLY A 309 9.08 3.94 4.01
N ARG A 310 9.69 4.90 4.70
CA ARG A 310 9.06 5.63 5.81
C ARG A 310 8.29 6.86 5.35
N SER A 311 7.19 7.14 6.02
CA SER A 311 6.28 8.25 5.69
C SER A 311 6.74 9.62 6.17
N ASP A 312 7.68 9.66 7.11
CA ASP A 312 8.27 10.91 7.64
C ASP A 312 9.38 11.47 6.74
N TYR A 313 9.82 10.72 5.73
CA TYR A 313 10.82 11.16 4.76
C TYR A 313 10.23 11.49 3.37
N PRO A 314 10.91 12.36 2.60
CA PRO A 314 10.60 12.55 1.18
C PRO A 314 10.70 11.24 0.39
N ASN A 315 10.09 11.21 -0.81
CA ASN A 315 10.16 10.07 -1.73
C ASN A 315 9.80 8.71 -1.10
N GLN A 316 8.69 8.66 -0.34
CA GLN A 316 8.24 7.41 0.29
C GLN A 316 7.86 6.36 -0.75
N VAL A 317 8.61 5.25 -0.80
CA VAL A 317 8.27 4.05 -1.55
C VAL A 317 7.34 3.19 -0.70
N ASN A 318 6.05 3.20 -1.00
CA ASN A 318 5.03 2.46 -0.25
C ASN A 318 4.07 1.75 -1.20
N ASN A 319 3.88 0.44 -1.01
CA ASN A 319 3.07 -0.43 -1.87
C ASN A 319 1.65 0.08 -2.13
N VAL A 320 1.09 0.91 -1.24
CA VAL A 320 -0.21 1.58 -1.44
C VAL A 320 -0.27 2.43 -2.72
N LEU A 321 0.87 2.86 -3.26
CA LEU A 321 0.97 3.56 -4.55
C LEU A 321 0.69 2.64 -5.75
N CYS A 322 0.60 1.32 -5.55
CA CYS A 322 0.48 0.34 -6.62
C CYS A 322 -0.75 -0.58 -6.46
N PHE A 323 -0.79 -1.42 -5.43
CA PHE A 323 -1.73 -2.55 -5.39
C PHE A 323 -3.21 -2.16 -5.54
N PRO A 324 -3.73 -1.07 -4.94
CA PRO A 324 -5.15 -0.76 -5.09
C PRO A 324 -5.50 -0.49 -6.57
N TYR A 325 -4.62 0.22 -7.27
CA TYR A 325 -4.88 0.74 -8.60
C TYR A 325 -4.61 -0.27 -9.70
N ILE A 326 -3.60 -1.14 -9.53
CA ILE A 326 -3.36 -2.23 -10.47
C ILE A 326 -4.50 -3.24 -10.45
N PHE A 327 -5.02 -3.57 -9.27
CA PHE A 327 -6.22 -4.41 -9.17
C PHE A 327 -7.46 -3.70 -9.70
N ARG A 328 -7.65 -2.40 -9.43
CA ARG A 328 -8.81 -1.68 -9.98
C ARG A 328 -8.86 -1.79 -11.49
N GLY A 329 -7.74 -1.48 -12.16
CA GLY A 329 -7.62 -1.61 -13.61
C GLY A 329 -7.82 -3.03 -14.11
N ALA A 330 -7.24 -4.03 -13.43
CA ALA A 330 -7.37 -5.44 -13.79
C ALA A 330 -8.82 -5.96 -13.64
N LEU A 331 -9.49 -5.65 -12.53
CA LEU A 331 -10.85 -6.10 -12.24
C LEU A 331 -11.88 -5.47 -13.17
N ASP A 332 -11.73 -4.16 -13.47
CA ASP A 332 -12.68 -3.44 -14.34
C ASP A 332 -12.72 -3.99 -15.76
N VAL A 333 -11.60 -4.52 -16.26
CA VAL A 333 -11.55 -5.17 -17.57
C VAL A 333 -11.68 -6.70 -17.52
N GLY A 334 -11.90 -7.28 -16.33
CA GLY A 334 -11.91 -8.72 -16.14
C GLY A 334 -10.64 -9.39 -16.66
N ALA A 335 -9.48 -8.83 -16.35
CA ALA A 335 -8.19 -9.40 -16.74
C ALA A 335 -8.06 -10.82 -16.20
N ARG A 336 -7.45 -11.73 -16.95
CA ARG A 336 -7.18 -13.11 -16.49
C ARG A 336 -5.87 -13.24 -15.70
N THR A 337 -4.99 -12.25 -15.79
CA THR A 337 -3.68 -12.23 -15.12
C THR A 337 -3.19 -10.79 -14.98
N VAL A 338 -2.13 -10.57 -14.19
CA VAL A 338 -1.35 -9.32 -14.19
C VAL A 338 -0.01 -9.59 -14.87
N ASN A 339 0.09 -9.25 -16.16
CA ASN A 339 1.30 -9.47 -16.97
C ASN A 339 2.31 -8.32 -16.88
N ASP A 340 3.43 -8.45 -17.59
CA ASP A 340 4.50 -7.44 -17.56
C ASP A 340 4.10 -6.12 -18.21
N ASP A 341 3.30 -6.14 -19.28
CA ASP A 341 2.81 -4.93 -19.93
C ASP A 341 1.99 -4.06 -18.96
N MET A 342 1.13 -4.69 -18.17
CA MET A 342 0.36 -4.02 -17.11
C MET A 342 1.27 -3.43 -16.03
N LYS A 343 2.32 -4.15 -15.60
CA LYS A 343 3.29 -3.65 -14.60
C LYS A 343 4.07 -2.46 -15.14
N ILE A 344 4.56 -2.53 -16.38
CA ILE A 344 5.28 -1.45 -17.05
C ILE A 344 4.38 -0.23 -17.28
N ALA A 345 3.11 -0.44 -17.66
CA ALA A 345 2.14 0.64 -17.79
C ALA A 345 1.90 1.33 -16.45
N CYS A 346 1.80 0.57 -15.36
CA CYS A 346 1.68 1.11 -14.00
C CYS A 346 2.91 1.93 -13.61
N VAL A 347 4.13 1.42 -13.85
CA VAL A 347 5.40 2.16 -13.64
C VAL A 347 5.38 3.50 -14.37
N ARG A 348 5.07 3.49 -15.67
CA ARG A 348 5.07 4.69 -16.51
C ARG A 348 4.00 5.69 -16.08
N ALA A 349 2.81 5.22 -15.72
CA ALA A 349 1.74 6.07 -15.23
C ALA A 349 2.08 6.73 -13.89
N LEU A 350 2.65 5.97 -12.95
CA LEU A 350 3.10 6.48 -11.66
C LEU A 350 4.25 7.49 -11.82
N ALA A 351 5.23 7.18 -12.68
CA ALA A 351 6.31 8.09 -12.99
C ALA A 351 5.78 9.39 -13.61
N ALA A 352 4.93 9.31 -14.63
CA ALA A 352 4.35 10.47 -15.31
C ALA A 352 3.47 11.32 -14.38
N LEU A 353 2.76 10.72 -13.41
CA LEU A 353 1.93 11.46 -12.47
C LEU A 353 2.77 12.42 -11.59
N ALA A 354 4.00 12.05 -11.24
CA ALA A 354 4.88 12.93 -10.46
C ALA A 354 5.20 14.26 -11.19
N HIS A 355 5.19 14.26 -12.52
CA HIS A 355 5.42 15.45 -13.36
C HIS A 355 4.17 16.31 -13.54
N LYS A 356 2.97 15.79 -13.23
CA LYS A 356 1.73 16.55 -13.40
C LYS A 356 1.55 17.51 -12.24
N GLU A 357 1.29 18.77 -12.55
CA GLU A 357 0.83 19.72 -11.55
C GLU A 357 -0.54 19.28 -10.98
N PRO A 358 -0.73 19.37 -9.65
CA PRO A 358 -2.03 19.17 -9.05
C PRO A 358 -2.95 20.32 -9.44
N SER A 359 -4.19 20.00 -9.84
CA SER A 359 -5.20 21.06 -10.07
C SER A 359 -5.45 21.85 -8.77
N GLU A 360 -5.79 23.13 -8.86
CA GLU A 360 -6.13 23.95 -7.68
C GLU A 360 -7.24 23.33 -6.82
N VAL A 361 -8.20 22.64 -7.45
CA VAL A 361 -9.28 21.93 -6.77
C VAL A 361 -8.74 20.76 -5.97
N VAL A 362 -7.79 19.99 -6.51
CA VAL A 362 -7.12 18.88 -5.82
C VAL A 362 -6.19 19.38 -4.71
N ALA A 363 -5.44 20.45 -4.96
CA ALA A 363 -4.58 21.07 -3.94
C ALA A 363 -5.39 21.59 -2.74
N ARG A 364 -6.54 22.24 -3.00
CA ARG A 364 -7.47 22.69 -1.95
C ARG A 364 -8.19 21.52 -1.26
N ALA A 365 -8.61 20.51 -2.01
CA ALA A 365 -9.33 19.33 -1.51
C ALA A 365 -8.46 18.31 -0.76
N PHE A 366 -7.14 18.30 -0.97
CA PHE A 366 -6.23 17.33 -0.35
C PHE A 366 -5.15 17.98 0.52
N GLY A 367 -5.08 19.31 0.58
CA GLY A 367 -4.27 20.06 1.54
C GLY A 367 -2.78 19.91 1.34
N SER A 368 -2.39 19.28 0.24
CA SER A 368 -1.00 19.09 -0.08
C SER A 368 -0.45 20.42 -0.58
N GLN A 369 0.53 20.94 0.17
CA GLN A 369 1.77 21.43 -0.42
C GLN A 369 2.34 20.26 -1.26
N THR A 370 1.72 19.97 -2.40
CA THR A 370 2.28 19.11 -3.44
C THR A 370 3.41 19.92 -4.00
N GLY A 371 4.63 19.62 -3.55
CA GLY A 371 5.82 20.12 -4.21
C GLY A 371 5.76 19.69 -5.68
N GLY A 372 6.34 20.51 -6.55
CA GLY A 372 6.58 20.10 -7.93
C GLY A 372 7.54 18.91 -7.98
N PHE A 373 7.61 18.27 -9.14
CA PHE A 373 8.61 17.25 -9.42
C PHE A 373 10.03 17.76 -9.08
N GLY A 374 10.80 16.99 -8.31
CA GLY A 374 12.13 17.41 -7.86
C GLY A 374 12.82 16.37 -6.97
N ALA A 375 13.98 16.72 -6.41
CA ALA A 375 14.81 15.79 -5.64
C ALA A 375 14.11 15.21 -4.40
N GLU A 376 13.17 15.96 -3.82
CA GLU A 376 12.36 15.54 -2.66
C GLU A 376 11.00 14.94 -3.06
N GLN A 377 10.67 14.92 -4.36
CA GLN A 377 9.40 14.38 -4.85
C GLN A 377 9.53 13.79 -6.26
N ILE A 378 10.23 12.66 -6.38
CA ILE A 378 10.38 11.88 -7.62
C ILE A 378 9.21 10.91 -7.85
N ILE A 379 8.39 10.65 -6.83
CA ILE A 379 7.17 9.83 -6.92
C ILE A 379 6.01 10.53 -6.22
N PRO A 380 4.75 10.26 -6.62
CA PRO A 380 3.57 10.83 -5.96
C PRO A 380 3.42 10.37 -4.52
N LYS A 381 2.68 11.13 -3.72
CA LYS A 381 2.36 10.78 -2.32
C LYS A 381 1.21 9.76 -2.27
N PRO A 382 1.18 8.84 -1.27
CA PRO A 382 0.14 7.81 -1.11
C PRO A 382 -1.33 8.26 -1.20
N PHE A 383 -1.62 9.48 -0.75
CA PHE A 383 -2.97 10.04 -0.71
C PHE A 383 -3.29 10.95 -1.90
N ASP A 384 -2.48 10.91 -2.96
CA ASP A 384 -2.78 11.67 -4.17
C ASP A 384 -4.03 11.09 -4.87
N PRO A 385 -5.15 11.84 -4.91
CA PRO A 385 -6.40 11.37 -5.49
C PRO A 385 -6.29 11.01 -6.98
N ARG A 386 -5.27 11.54 -7.67
CA ARG A 386 -5.06 11.30 -9.09
C ARG A 386 -4.55 9.88 -9.36
N LEU A 387 -4.03 9.17 -8.36
CA LEU A 387 -3.49 7.82 -8.51
C LEU A 387 -4.49 6.87 -9.17
N ILE A 388 -5.72 6.78 -8.64
CA ILE A 388 -6.74 5.88 -9.22
C ILE A 388 -7.11 6.29 -10.65
N VAL A 389 -7.20 7.59 -10.93
CA VAL A 389 -7.62 8.13 -12.24
C VAL A 389 -6.54 7.97 -13.30
N GLU A 390 -5.27 7.81 -12.92
CA GLU A 390 -4.16 7.64 -13.86
C GLU A 390 -3.69 6.20 -13.97
N LEU A 391 -3.49 5.50 -12.85
CA LEU A 391 -2.92 4.16 -12.84
C LEU A 391 -3.94 3.11 -13.31
N ALA A 392 -5.18 3.14 -12.79
CA ALA A 392 -6.17 2.12 -13.14
C ALA A 392 -6.51 2.13 -14.66
N PRO A 393 -6.70 3.28 -15.33
CA PRO A 393 -6.85 3.33 -16.78
C PRO A 393 -5.62 2.88 -17.56
N ALA A 394 -4.40 3.20 -17.10
CA ALA A 394 -3.18 2.74 -17.76
C ALA A 394 -3.06 1.20 -17.72
N VAL A 395 -3.36 0.62 -16.56
CA VAL A 395 -3.36 -0.84 -16.36
C VAL A 395 -4.46 -1.51 -17.16
N ALA A 396 -5.69 -0.96 -17.13
CA ALA A 396 -6.81 -1.47 -17.90
C ALA A 396 -6.51 -1.49 -19.41
N ARG A 397 -5.94 -0.40 -19.93
CA ARG A 397 -5.52 -0.31 -21.33
C ARG A 397 -4.46 -1.37 -21.66
N ALA A 398 -3.42 -1.49 -20.86
CA ALA A 398 -2.38 -2.49 -21.07
C ALA A 398 -2.92 -3.94 -21.04
N ALA A 399 -3.89 -4.23 -20.16
CA ALA A 399 -4.56 -5.52 -20.11
C ALA A 399 -5.39 -5.80 -21.37
N MET A 400 -6.03 -4.77 -21.95
CA MET A 400 -6.74 -4.88 -23.22
C MET A 400 -5.77 -5.08 -24.39
N ASP A 401 -4.72 -4.26 -24.48
CA ASP A 401 -3.74 -4.28 -25.57
C ASP A 401 -2.97 -5.60 -25.62
N SER A 402 -2.69 -6.20 -24.45
CA SER A 402 -2.03 -7.51 -24.33
C SER A 402 -2.98 -8.71 -24.45
N GLY A 403 -4.28 -8.48 -24.63
CA GLY A 403 -5.28 -9.52 -24.88
C GLY A 403 -5.70 -10.35 -23.66
N VAL A 404 -5.37 -9.90 -22.44
CA VAL A 404 -5.74 -10.62 -21.20
C VAL A 404 -7.07 -10.16 -20.61
N ALA A 405 -7.66 -9.07 -21.12
CA ALA A 405 -8.97 -8.55 -20.72
C ALA A 405 -10.14 -9.37 -21.29
N SER A 406 -11.16 -9.62 -20.48
CA SER A 406 -12.41 -10.27 -20.91
C SER A 406 -13.60 -9.30 -21.05
N ARG A 407 -13.51 -8.11 -20.45
CA ARG A 407 -14.53 -7.06 -20.46
C ARG A 407 -13.90 -5.71 -20.86
N PRO A 408 -13.55 -5.49 -22.13
CA PRO A 408 -12.84 -4.28 -22.55
C PRO A 408 -13.68 -3.01 -22.31
N ILE A 409 -13.00 -1.93 -21.93
CA ILE A 409 -13.62 -0.61 -21.73
C ILE A 409 -13.69 0.12 -23.08
N ALA A 410 -14.91 0.43 -23.53
CA ALA A 410 -15.12 1.15 -24.79
C ALA A 410 -14.82 2.66 -24.67
N ASP A 411 -15.24 3.28 -23.57
CA ASP A 411 -15.08 4.72 -23.34
C ASP A 411 -14.20 4.98 -22.10
N PHE A 412 -12.94 5.31 -22.35
CA PHE A 412 -11.98 5.63 -21.29
C PHE A 412 -12.22 7.00 -20.65
N GLU A 413 -12.91 7.92 -21.33
CA GLU A 413 -13.26 9.21 -20.75
C GLU A 413 -14.34 9.02 -19.69
N ALA A 414 -15.43 8.32 -20.03
CA ALA A 414 -16.48 7.95 -19.09
C ALA A 414 -15.93 7.14 -17.90
N TYR A 415 -15.03 6.19 -18.16
CA TYR A 415 -14.38 5.43 -17.11
C TYR A 415 -13.57 6.32 -16.14
N ARG A 416 -12.78 7.26 -16.67
CA ARG A 416 -12.03 8.23 -15.84
C ARG A 416 -12.95 9.13 -15.03
N GLN A 417 -14.10 9.53 -15.58
CA GLN A 417 -15.11 10.30 -14.86
C GLN A 417 -15.72 9.49 -13.70
N GLN A 418 -16.04 8.21 -13.93
CA GLN A 418 -16.54 7.30 -12.88
C GLN A 418 -15.53 7.13 -11.73
N LEU A 419 -14.25 6.88 -12.05
CA LEU A 419 -13.19 6.78 -11.04
C LEU A 419 -13.02 8.10 -10.27
N SER A 420 -13.14 9.24 -10.96
CA SER A 420 -13.07 10.55 -10.32
C SER A 420 -14.22 10.74 -9.31
N GLN A 421 -15.44 10.34 -9.66
CA GLN A 421 -16.60 10.42 -8.75
C GLN A 421 -16.41 9.59 -7.47
N PHE A 422 -15.75 8.43 -7.55
CA PHE A 422 -15.41 7.63 -6.38
C PHE A 422 -14.53 8.41 -5.39
N VAL A 423 -13.49 9.09 -5.90
CA VAL A 423 -12.60 9.94 -5.10
C VAL A 423 -13.37 11.08 -4.42
N PHE A 424 -14.29 11.74 -5.14
CA PHE A 424 -15.11 12.82 -4.57
C PHE A 424 -16.03 12.31 -3.44
N LYS A 425 -16.60 11.12 -3.57
CA LYS A 425 -17.46 10.52 -2.53
C LYS A 425 -16.67 10.04 -1.31
N SER A 426 -15.44 9.55 -1.49
CA SER A 426 -14.64 8.94 -0.41
C SER A 426 -13.82 9.94 0.42
N GLY A 427 -13.62 11.17 -0.05
CA GLY A 427 -12.75 12.17 0.60
C GLY A 427 -13.35 13.57 0.87
N LEU A 428 -14.45 13.98 0.21
CA LEU A 428 -14.77 15.41 0.09
C LEU A 428 -16.07 15.92 0.71
N VAL A 429 -16.96 15.07 1.23
CA VAL A 429 -18.19 15.62 1.88
C VAL A 429 -17.83 16.42 3.15
N MET A 430 -16.88 15.92 3.94
CA MET A 430 -16.59 16.51 5.26
C MET A 430 -15.46 17.52 5.27
N ARG A 431 -14.55 17.52 4.29
CA ARG A 431 -13.37 18.39 4.35
C ARG A 431 -13.68 19.89 4.28
N PRO A 432 -14.52 20.39 3.34
CA PRO A 432 -14.91 21.80 3.36
C PRO A 432 -15.58 22.19 4.68
N VAL A 433 -16.31 21.26 5.29
CA VAL A 433 -16.92 21.43 6.62
C VAL A 433 -15.85 21.60 7.69
N PHE A 434 -14.82 20.74 7.72
CA PHE A 434 -13.71 20.85 8.67
C PHE A 434 -12.86 22.12 8.47
N GLU A 435 -12.56 22.52 7.24
CA GLU A 435 -11.81 23.76 6.97
C GLU A 435 -12.61 25.01 7.36
N GLN A 436 -13.91 25.03 7.09
CA GLN A 436 -14.80 26.10 7.54
C GLN A 436 -14.87 26.15 9.07
N ALA A 437 -14.93 24.98 9.71
CA ALA A 437 -14.96 24.85 11.16
C ALA A 437 -13.65 25.38 11.80
N ARG A 438 -12.47 25.04 11.25
CA ARG A 438 -11.17 25.58 11.72
C ARG A 438 -11.06 27.10 11.57
N ARG A 439 -11.56 27.68 10.47
CA ARG A 439 -11.53 29.13 10.24
C ARG A 439 -12.45 29.90 11.18
N ARG A 440 -13.54 29.28 11.60
CA ARG A 440 -14.52 29.89 12.50
C ARG A 440 -15.04 28.85 13.50
N PRO A 441 -14.23 28.45 14.49
CA PRO A 441 -14.61 27.44 15.46
C PRO A 441 -15.93 27.82 16.12
N LYS A 442 -16.82 26.85 16.24
CA LYS A 442 -18.11 27.00 16.91
C LYS A 442 -18.06 26.28 18.24
N ARG A 443 -18.81 26.82 19.21
CA ARG A 443 -19.06 26.11 20.46
C ARG A 443 -19.95 24.90 20.19
N VAL A 444 -19.46 23.71 20.52
CA VAL A 444 -20.20 22.45 20.36
C VAL A 444 -20.43 21.85 21.74
N ILE A 445 -21.70 21.70 22.10
CA ILE A 445 -22.10 21.18 23.41
C ILE A 445 -22.23 19.66 23.33
N PHE A 446 -21.47 18.98 24.17
CA PHE A 446 -21.55 17.54 24.38
C PHE A 446 -22.32 17.26 25.66
N SER A 447 -23.58 16.84 25.50
CA SER A 447 -24.49 16.54 26.61
C SER A 447 -24.10 15.31 27.43
N ALA A 448 -23.32 14.39 26.84
CA ALA A 448 -22.78 13.21 27.49
C ALA A 448 -21.29 13.40 27.84
N GLY A 449 -20.95 14.51 28.52
CA GLY A 449 -19.56 14.87 28.81
C GLY A 449 -18.82 13.90 29.74
N GLU A 450 -19.52 12.94 30.34
CA GLU A 450 -18.91 11.85 31.10
C GLU A 450 -18.61 10.61 30.24
N ASP A 451 -19.13 10.47 29.01
CA ASP A 451 -18.91 9.28 28.15
C ASP A 451 -17.47 9.25 27.60
N ASP A 452 -16.80 8.09 27.71
CA ASP A 452 -15.40 7.93 27.31
C ASP A 452 -15.17 8.24 25.81
N ARG A 453 -16.16 8.00 24.94
CA ARG A 453 -16.07 8.33 23.50
C ARG A 453 -16.16 9.83 23.28
N VAL A 454 -17.02 10.52 24.04
CA VAL A 454 -17.16 11.98 24.00
C VAL A 454 -15.86 12.64 24.43
N LEU A 455 -15.27 12.21 25.53
CA LEU A 455 -13.99 12.74 26.01
C LEU A 455 -12.87 12.58 24.98
N ARG A 456 -12.79 11.42 24.31
CA ARG A 456 -11.82 11.19 23.23
C ARG A 456 -12.10 12.05 21.99
N ALA A 457 -13.37 12.23 21.63
CA ALA A 457 -13.74 13.12 20.54
C ALA A 457 -13.33 14.57 20.84
N VAL A 458 -13.49 15.02 22.10
CA VAL A 458 -13.04 16.35 22.54
C VAL A 458 -11.53 16.52 22.40
N GLN A 459 -10.73 15.52 22.77
CA GLN A 459 -9.27 15.55 22.54
C GLN A 459 -8.95 15.79 21.05
N ILE A 460 -9.56 15.01 20.15
CA ILE A 460 -9.35 15.12 18.71
C ILE A 460 -9.80 16.48 18.19
N ILE A 461 -10.95 16.97 18.66
CA ILE A 461 -11.49 18.28 18.27
C ILE A 461 -10.53 19.42 18.64
N LEU A 462 -9.93 19.34 19.84
CA LEU A 462 -8.94 20.30 20.31
C LEU A 462 -7.63 20.20 19.53
N ASP A 463 -7.11 18.99 19.32
CA ASP A 463 -5.89 18.76 18.55
C ASP A 463 -6.03 19.27 17.11
N GLU A 464 -7.22 19.09 16.50
CA GLU A 464 -7.49 19.52 15.13
C GLU A 464 -7.97 20.98 15.01
N GLY A 465 -8.26 21.65 16.13
CA GLY A 465 -8.75 23.04 16.17
C GLY A 465 -10.08 23.26 15.44
N VAL A 466 -10.95 22.25 15.36
CA VAL A 466 -12.17 22.29 14.54
C VAL A 466 -13.37 22.90 15.27
N ALA A 467 -13.41 22.89 16.59
CA ALA A 467 -14.49 23.45 17.39
C ALA A 467 -14.03 23.81 18.80
N GLU A 468 -14.84 24.58 19.52
CA GLU A 468 -14.69 24.88 20.95
C GLU A 468 -15.61 23.94 21.76
N PRO A 469 -15.09 22.85 22.35
CA PRO A 469 -15.93 21.88 23.03
C PRO A 469 -16.44 22.40 24.37
N VAL A 470 -17.73 22.18 24.63
CA VAL A 470 -18.39 22.41 25.92
C VAL A 470 -18.91 21.06 26.42
N LEU A 471 -18.38 20.59 27.54
CA LEU A 471 -18.77 19.34 28.18
C LEU A 471 -19.85 19.62 29.23
N ILE A 472 -20.95 18.86 29.19
CA ILE A 472 -21.91 18.80 30.30
C ILE A 472 -21.62 17.52 31.08
N GLY A 473 -21.22 17.67 32.34
CA GLY A 473 -20.91 16.53 33.20
C GLY A 473 -20.34 16.97 34.54
N ARG A 474 -20.38 16.08 35.53
CA ARG A 474 -19.87 16.38 36.87
C ARG A 474 -18.36 16.55 36.81
N PRO A 475 -17.80 17.68 37.30
CA PRO A 475 -16.38 17.99 37.16
C PRO A 475 -15.44 16.88 37.61
N GLU A 476 -15.70 16.30 38.78
CA GLU A 476 -14.87 15.22 39.33
C GLU A 476 -14.94 13.93 38.51
N VAL A 477 -16.09 13.62 37.90
CA VAL A 477 -16.24 12.43 37.07
C VAL A 477 -15.49 12.61 35.76
N VAL A 478 -15.63 13.79 35.14
CA VAL A 478 -14.99 14.14 33.88
C VAL A 478 -13.46 14.14 34.01
N ARG A 479 -12.91 14.81 35.04
CA ARG A 479 -11.44 14.85 35.28
C ARG A 479 -10.86 13.46 35.52
N ARG A 480 -11.46 12.69 36.42
CA ARG A 480 -11.00 11.32 36.71
C ARG A 480 -11.05 10.41 35.48
N ARG A 481 -12.07 10.55 34.62
CA ARG A 481 -12.17 9.78 33.38
C ARG A 481 -11.13 10.24 32.35
N ALA A 482 -10.90 11.55 32.21
CA ALA A 482 -9.87 12.08 31.32
C ALA A 482 -8.47 11.59 31.72
N GLU A 483 -8.14 11.60 33.02
CA GLU A 483 -6.89 11.05 33.56
C GLU A 483 -6.76 9.54 33.30
N ARG A 484 -7.80 8.76 33.63
CA ARG A 484 -7.84 7.30 33.37
C ARG A 484 -7.64 6.98 31.88
N LEU A 485 -8.12 7.84 30.99
CA LEU A 485 -8.03 7.68 29.54
C LEU A 485 -6.71 8.23 28.95
N GLY A 486 -5.85 8.85 29.76
CA GLY A 486 -4.59 9.47 29.31
C GLY A 486 -4.81 10.62 28.32
N LEU A 487 -5.88 11.41 28.50
CA LEU A 487 -6.16 12.54 27.61
C LEU A 487 -5.29 13.74 27.99
N ARG A 488 -4.79 14.47 27.00
CA ARG A 488 -3.91 15.63 27.17
C ARG A 488 -4.67 16.89 27.57
N PHE A 489 -5.91 17.03 27.13
CA PHE A 489 -6.72 18.21 27.44
C PHE A 489 -7.15 18.23 28.91
N GLN A 490 -7.23 19.42 29.48
CA GLN A 490 -7.65 19.68 30.85
C GLN A 490 -9.11 20.15 30.88
N PRO A 491 -10.04 19.36 31.46
CA PRO A 491 -11.45 19.76 31.59
C PRO A 491 -11.61 21.03 32.43
N GLY A 492 -12.28 22.04 31.89
CA GLY A 492 -12.45 23.36 32.50
C GLY A 492 -11.40 24.40 32.09
N VAL A 493 -10.34 23.97 31.39
CA VAL A 493 -9.29 24.87 30.85
C VAL A 493 -9.35 24.86 29.32
N ASP A 494 -9.10 23.69 28.72
CA ASP A 494 -9.09 23.54 27.26
C ASP A 494 -10.49 23.30 26.68
N ALA A 495 -11.40 22.75 27.50
CA ALA A 495 -12.80 22.55 27.17
C ALA A 495 -13.66 23.12 28.29
N VAL A 496 -14.66 23.95 27.95
CA VAL A 496 -15.59 24.50 28.94
C VAL A 496 -16.35 23.35 29.58
N LEU A 497 -16.46 23.34 30.91
CA LEU A 497 -17.13 22.29 31.67
C LEU A 497 -18.29 22.90 32.46
N ILE A 498 -19.51 22.45 32.15
CA ILE A 498 -20.74 22.84 32.84
C ILE A 498 -21.15 21.69 33.75
N ASP A 499 -21.22 21.98 35.05
CA ASP A 499 -21.73 21.03 36.03
C ASP A 499 -23.27 21.06 36.02
N PRO A 500 -23.96 19.99 35.58
CA PRO A 500 -25.42 19.96 35.60
C PRO A 500 -26.00 19.90 37.02
N SER A 501 -25.15 19.70 38.04
CA SER A 501 -25.51 19.63 39.45
C SER A 501 -25.48 21.00 40.13
N ASN A 502 -25.03 22.04 39.41
CA ASN A 502 -24.87 23.39 39.92
C ASN A 502 -25.76 24.34 39.10
N ASP A 503 -26.72 24.99 39.75
CA ASP A 503 -27.58 26.03 39.19
C ASP A 503 -27.14 27.38 39.79
N PRO A 504 -26.24 28.12 39.11
CA PRO A 504 -25.56 29.30 39.67
C PRO A 504 -26.43 30.54 39.82
#